data_AF-A0AAP2ZC30-F1
#
_entry.id   AF-A0AAP2ZC30-F1
#
_cell.length_a   1.000
_cell.length_b   1.000
_cell.length_c   1.000
_cell.angle_alpha   90.00
_cell.angle_beta   90.00
_cell.angle_gamma   90.00
#
_symmetry.space_group_name_H-M   'P 1'
#
loop_
_entity.id
_entity.type
_entity.pdbx_description
1 polymer ?
#
loop_
_entity_poly.entity_id
_entity_poly.type
_entity_poly.pdbx_seq_one_letter_code
_entity_poly.pdbx_strand_id
1 'polypeptide(L)'
;MGTFDPVSWETVEATIGPPAPEVTEHVEKMRDEVYGIAPYDAVKTIHDALYADEVNRTVPNLGEPFVTAYLLEKQGIISPNDDDAPENEYRSLVERRPDSERLRELFWERERTLWWIGVMAGIHPSLVTYWFYEDDIPLMERNFSEESLEQIHAYQESDDMQGY
;
A
#
# COMPACT_ATOMS: atom_id res chain seq x y z
N MET A 1 17.63 -2.22 23.55
CA MET A 1 16.74 -1.55 22.58
C MET A 1 17.47 -1.60 21.27
N GLY A 2 16.96 -2.36 20.30
CA GLY A 2 17.56 -2.36 18.97
C GLY A 2 17.28 -1.00 18.34
N THR A 3 18.34 -0.26 18.03
CA THR A 3 18.28 0.84 17.05
C THR A 3 17.88 0.17 15.74
N PHE A 4 16.60 0.20 15.39
CA PHE A 4 16.16 -0.20 14.06
C PHE A 4 16.32 1.02 13.17
N ASP A 5 17.19 0.92 12.17
CA ASP A 5 17.49 2.05 11.32
C ASP A 5 16.29 2.33 10.39
N PRO A 6 15.90 3.61 10.26
CA PRO A 6 14.84 4.01 9.34
C PRO A 6 15.31 3.87 7.89
N VAL A 7 14.45 3.33 7.04
CA VAL A 7 14.62 3.28 5.58
C VAL A 7 13.60 4.24 4.96
N SER A 8 14.08 5.25 4.23
CA SER A 8 13.23 6.22 3.55
C SER A 8 12.56 5.62 2.32
N TRP A 9 11.39 6.14 1.94
CA TRP A 9 10.71 5.69 0.72
C TRP A 9 11.48 6.05 -0.54
N GLU A 10 12.23 7.16 -0.54
CA GLU A 10 13.15 7.51 -1.63
C GLU A 10 14.16 6.37 -1.90
N THR A 11 14.79 5.82 -0.85
CA THR A 11 15.70 4.69 -1.00
C THR A 11 14.98 3.42 -1.46
N VAL A 12 13.79 3.16 -0.93
CA VAL A 12 12.98 1.99 -1.32
C VAL A 12 12.59 2.06 -2.80
N GLU A 13 12.07 3.20 -3.25
CA GLU A 13 11.70 3.44 -4.65
C GLU A 13 12.88 3.29 -5.60
N ALA A 14 14.04 3.83 -5.23
CA ALA A 14 15.24 3.76 -6.05
C ALA A 14 15.80 2.33 -6.21
N THR A 15 15.47 1.42 -5.30
CA THR A 15 16.06 0.08 -5.23
C THR A 15 15.10 -1.01 -5.67
N ILE A 16 13.93 -1.07 -5.05
CA ILE A 16 12.93 -2.13 -5.27
C ILE A 16 11.62 -1.60 -5.85
N GLY A 17 11.51 -0.28 -6.06
CA GLY A 17 10.32 0.39 -6.59
C GLY A 17 9.30 0.76 -5.52
N PRO A 18 8.27 1.55 -5.87
CA PRO A 18 7.18 1.88 -4.96
C PRO A 18 6.36 0.62 -4.60
N PRO A 19 5.53 0.66 -3.56
CA PRO A 19 4.62 -0.44 -3.27
C PRO A 19 3.44 -0.46 -4.25
N ALA A 20 3.09 -1.65 -4.76
CA ALA A 20 1.96 -1.89 -5.65
C ALA A 20 1.89 -0.99 -6.92
N PRO A 21 3.00 -0.78 -7.66
CA PRO A 21 2.99 -0.01 -8.92
C PRO A 21 2.03 -0.61 -9.93
N GLU A 22 1.97 -1.93 -10.02
CA GLU A 22 1.10 -2.66 -10.95
C GLU A 22 -0.38 -2.36 -10.69
N VAL A 23 -0.77 -2.27 -9.42
CA VAL A 23 -2.15 -1.94 -9.02
C VAL A 23 -2.47 -0.49 -9.35
N THR A 24 -1.54 0.43 -9.03
CA THR A 24 -1.72 1.85 -9.30
C THR A 24 -1.90 2.11 -10.80
N GLU A 25 -1.04 1.50 -11.63
CA GLU A 25 -1.12 1.60 -13.09
C GLU A 25 -2.45 1.08 -13.64
N HIS A 26 -2.93 -0.07 -13.16
CA HIS A 26 -4.21 -0.63 -13.62
C HIS A 26 -5.40 0.22 -13.20
N VAL A 27 -5.41 0.73 -11.97
CA VAL A 27 -6.47 1.64 -11.50
C VAL A 27 -6.52 2.90 -12.36
N GLU A 28 -5.37 3.50 -12.68
CA GLU A 28 -5.31 4.68 -13.55
C GLU A 28 -5.79 4.38 -14.97
N LYS A 29 -5.32 3.28 -15.57
CA LYS A 29 -5.65 2.88 -16.93
C LYS A 29 -7.14 2.57 -17.13
N MET A 30 -7.76 1.94 -16.13
CA MET A 30 -9.13 1.41 -16.23
C MET A 30 -10.17 2.27 -15.51
N ARG A 31 -9.77 3.42 -14.95
CA ARG A 31 -10.65 4.32 -14.18
C ARG A 31 -12.02 4.56 -14.82
N ASP A 32 -12.03 4.87 -16.12
CA ASP A 32 -13.27 5.19 -16.84
C ASP A 32 -14.15 3.95 -17.08
N GLU A 33 -13.55 2.76 -17.18
CA GLU A 33 -14.25 1.49 -17.40
C GLU A 33 -14.98 1.03 -16.13
N VAL A 34 -14.38 1.28 -14.97
CA VAL A 34 -14.94 0.87 -13.67
C VAL A 34 -15.71 1.99 -12.95
N TYR A 35 -15.98 3.11 -13.62
CA TYR A 35 -16.74 4.21 -13.04
C TYR A 35 -18.25 3.90 -13.01
N GLY A 36 -18.87 4.08 -11.84
CA GLY A 36 -20.31 3.91 -11.65
C GLY A 36 -20.79 2.46 -11.63
N ILE A 37 -19.89 1.49 -11.50
CA ILE A 37 -20.22 0.09 -11.21
C ILE A 37 -20.05 -0.21 -9.72
N ALA A 38 -20.69 -1.26 -9.24
CA ALA A 38 -20.65 -1.65 -7.83
C ALA A 38 -19.21 -1.88 -7.33
N PRO A 39 -18.89 -1.53 -6.06
CA PRO A 39 -17.53 -1.65 -5.51
C PRO A 39 -16.86 -3.01 -5.75
N TYR A 40 -17.61 -4.10 -5.56
CA TYR A 40 -17.12 -5.46 -5.79
C TYR A 40 -16.71 -5.67 -7.26
N ASP A 41 -17.58 -5.29 -8.20
CA ASP A 41 -17.35 -5.48 -9.63
C ASP A 41 -16.20 -4.59 -10.15
N ALA A 42 -16.04 -3.38 -9.60
CA ALA A 42 -14.90 -2.51 -9.91
C ALA A 42 -13.57 -3.14 -9.48
N VAL A 43 -13.47 -3.57 -8.22
CA VAL A 43 -12.26 -4.20 -7.69
C VAL A 43 -11.95 -5.49 -8.45
N LYS A 44 -12.98 -6.31 -8.71
CA LYS A 44 -12.85 -7.55 -9.46
C LYS A 44 -12.37 -7.29 -10.90
N THR A 45 -12.92 -6.31 -11.60
CA THR A 45 -12.51 -5.98 -12.98
C THR A 45 -11.03 -5.60 -13.05
N ILE A 46 -10.55 -4.76 -12.13
CA ILE A 46 -9.11 -4.42 -12.04
C ILE A 46 -8.27 -5.66 -11.74
N HIS A 47 -8.72 -6.48 -10.79
CA HIS A 47 -8.00 -7.68 -10.38
C HIS A 47 -7.96 -8.74 -11.49
N ASP A 48 -9.05 -8.95 -12.23
CA ASP A 48 -9.09 -9.88 -13.36
C ASP A 48 -8.15 -9.41 -14.49
N ALA A 49 -8.07 -8.09 -14.75
CA ALA A 49 -7.11 -7.52 -15.70
C ALA A 49 -5.65 -7.72 -15.24
N LEU A 50 -5.35 -7.42 -13.96
CA LEU A 50 -4.03 -7.68 -13.36
C LEU A 50 -3.58 -9.14 -13.47
N TYR A 51 -4.52 -10.09 -13.42
CA TYR A 51 -4.20 -11.52 -13.52
C TYR A 51 -4.13 -12.03 -14.96
N ALA A 52 -4.71 -11.30 -15.92
CA ALA A 52 -4.57 -11.61 -17.33
C ALA A 52 -3.21 -11.16 -17.88
N ASP A 53 -2.61 -10.12 -17.28
CA ASP A 53 -1.28 -9.63 -17.65
C ASP A 53 -0.17 -10.40 -16.90
N GLU A 54 0.93 -10.73 -17.60
CA GLU A 54 2.14 -11.28 -16.98
C GLU A 54 2.94 -10.17 -16.28
N VAL A 55 2.42 -9.66 -15.16
CA VAL A 55 3.08 -8.63 -14.33
C VAL A 55 3.90 -9.25 -13.20
N ASN A 56 5.06 -8.64 -12.90
CA ASN A 56 5.84 -8.99 -11.72
C ASN A 56 5.17 -8.38 -10.48
N ARG A 57 4.69 -9.21 -9.56
CA ARG A 57 3.85 -8.77 -8.44
C ARG A 57 4.69 -8.38 -7.25
N THR A 58 4.48 -7.16 -6.77
CA THR A 58 5.17 -6.60 -5.60
C THR A 58 4.38 -6.79 -4.32
N VAL A 59 3.06 -6.99 -4.43
CA VAL A 59 2.16 -7.27 -3.32
C VAL A 59 1.72 -8.74 -3.30
N PRO A 60 1.56 -9.36 -2.12
CA PRO A 60 0.96 -10.68 -2.03
C PRO A 60 -0.49 -10.65 -2.56
N ASN A 61 -0.91 -11.70 -3.27
CA ASN A 61 -2.25 -11.85 -3.89
C ASN A 61 -3.45 -11.50 -2.97
N LEU A 62 -3.30 -11.61 -1.65
CA LEU A 62 -4.37 -11.27 -0.68
C LEU A 62 -4.44 -9.77 -0.32
N GLY A 63 -3.37 -9.01 -0.59
CA GLY A 63 -3.27 -7.59 -0.29
C GLY A 63 -3.68 -6.68 -1.44
N GLU A 64 -3.49 -7.13 -2.68
CA GLU A 64 -3.79 -6.34 -3.90
C GLU A 64 -5.24 -5.82 -3.90
N PRO A 65 -6.26 -6.65 -3.61
CA PRO A 65 -7.65 -6.17 -3.60
C PRO A 65 -7.91 -5.03 -2.61
N PHE A 66 -7.18 -4.97 -1.49
CA PHE A 66 -7.32 -3.89 -0.50
C PHE A 66 -6.72 -2.58 -1.01
N VAL A 67 -5.55 -2.64 -1.67
CA VAL A 67 -4.92 -1.46 -2.29
C VAL A 67 -5.78 -0.97 -3.46
N THR A 68 -6.27 -1.87 -4.30
CA THR A 68 -7.18 -1.55 -5.41
C THR A 68 -8.44 -0.84 -4.90
N ALA A 69 -9.15 -1.44 -3.94
CA ALA A 69 -10.37 -0.85 -3.39
C ALA A 69 -10.11 0.52 -2.76
N TYR A 70 -9.00 0.67 -2.02
CA TYR A 70 -8.62 1.94 -1.43
C TYR A 70 -8.38 3.03 -2.48
N LEU A 71 -7.66 2.71 -3.56
CA LEU A 71 -7.37 3.67 -4.62
C LEU A 71 -8.63 4.08 -5.39
N LEU A 72 -9.49 3.11 -5.72
CA LEU A 72 -10.77 3.39 -6.39
C LEU A 72 -11.65 4.28 -5.51
N GLU A 73 -11.74 4.01 -4.20
CA GLU A 73 -12.53 4.81 -3.27
C GLU A 73 -11.94 6.23 -3.13
N LYS A 74 -10.62 6.34 -2.97
CA LYS A 74 -9.91 7.63 -2.85
C LYS A 74 -10.12 8.51 -4.08
N GLN A 75 -10.24 7.91 -5.27
CA GLN A 75 -10.52 8.62 -6.52
C GLN A 75 -12.02 8.92 -6.75
N GLY A 76 -12.90 8.52 -5.82
CA GLY A 76 -14.34 8.69 -5.93
C GLY A 76 -14.98 7.82 -7.01
N ILE A 77 -14.33 6.72 -7.40
CA ILE A 77 -14.82 5.79 -8.43
C ILE A 77 -15.83 4.82 -7.81
N ILE A 78 -15.54 4.36 -6.58
CA ILE A 78 -16.45 3.54 -5.77
C ILE A 78 -16.80 4.27 -4.48
N SER A 79 -17.96 3.95 -3.91
CA SER A 79 -18.43 4.52 -2.64
C SER A 79 -18.92 3.42 -1.69
N PRO A 80 -18.65 3.53 -0.38
CA PRO A 80 -19.24 2.66 0.64
C PRO A 80 -20.73 2.93 0.87
N ASN A 81 -21.22 4.10 0.47
CA ASN A 81 -22.62 4.53 0.66
C ASN A 81 -23.38 4.53 -0.67
N ASP A 82 -23.09 3.58 -1.56
CA ASP A 82 -23.84 3.45 -2.80
C ASP A 82 -25.29 3.01 -2.48
N ASP A 83 -26.28 3.80 -2.91
CA ASP A 83 -27.69 3.62 -2.56
C ASP A 83 -28.24 2.27 -3.07
N ASP A 84 -27.58 1.66 -4.05
CA ASP A 84 -27.93 0.37 -4.64
C ASP A 84 -27.22 -0.83 -3.99
N ALA A 85 -26.27 -0.60 -3.06
CA ALA A 85 -25.56 -1.67 -2.36
C ALA A 85 -26.37 -2.20 -1.15
N PRO A 86 -26.33 -3.52 -0.87
CA PRO A 86 -26.86 -4.06 0.38
C PRO A 86 -26.22 -3.34 1.57
N GLU A 87 -27.04 -2.84 2.50
CA GLU A 87 -26.56 -2.07 3.66
C GLU A 87 -25.38 -2.78 4.34
N ASN A 88 -24.23 -2.10 4.44
CA ASN A 88 -23.03 -2.47 5.21
C ASN A 88 -22.10 -3.56 4.63
N GLU A 89 -22.20 -3.95 3.37
CA GLU A 89 -21.28 -4.95 2.79
C GLU A 89 -19.87 -4.39 2.56
N TYR A 90 -19.77 -3.18 2.01
CA TYR A 90 -18.51 -2.46 1.82
C TYR A 90 -18.38 -1.32 2.82
N ARG A 91 -17.29 -1.31 3.57
CA ARG A 91 -16.98 -0.26 4.55
C ARG A 91 -15.79 0.53 4.05
N SER A 92 -15.88 1.85 4.19
CA SER A 92 -14.84 2.78 3.74
C SER A 92 -13.45 2.35 4.20
N LEU A 93 -12.50 2.27 3.28
CA LEU A 93 -11.08 2.11 3.56
C LEU A 93 -10.40 3.46 3.76
N VAL A 94 -10.91 4.52 3.11
CA VAL A 94 -10.45 5.89 3.29
C VAL A 94 -10.75 6.40 4.71
N GLU A 95 -11.95 6.21 5.23
CA GLU A 95 -12.33 6.65 6.59
C GLU A 95 -11.66 5.82 7.70
N ARG A 96 -11.30 4.56 7.41
CA ARG A 96 -10.61 3.68 8.36
C ARG A 96 -9.13 4.01 8.52
N ARG A 97 -8.54 4.73 7.56
CA ARG A 97 -7.14 5.09 7.57
C ARG A 97 -6.87 6.04 8.75
N PRO A 98 -6.01 5.67 9.71
CA PRO A 98 -5.51 6.63 10.69
C PRO A 98 -4.76 7.77 9.99
N ASP A 99 -4.83 8.98 10.53
CA ASP A 99 -4.03 10.09 10.02
C ASP A 99 -2.52 9.83 10.18
N SER A 100 -1.71 10.64 9.49
CA SER A 100 -0.26 10.46 9.41
C SER A 100 0.43 10.56 10.77
N GLU A 101 -0.05 11.46 11.64
CA GLU A 101 0.45 11.59 13.02
C GLU A 101 0.20 10.30 13.80
N ARG A 102 -1.02 9.76 13.70
CA ARG A 102 -1.41 8.53 14.36
C ARG A 102 -0.67 7.31 13.80
N LEU A 103 -0.44 7.22 12.49
CA LEU A 103 0.36 6.15 11.89
C LEU A 103 1.80 6.18 12.43
N ARG A 104 2.41 7.37 12.48
CA ARG A 104 3.75 7.56 13.05
C ARG A 104 3.80 7.17 14.53
N GLU A 105 2.86 7.64 15.33
CA GLU A 105 2.77 7.31 16.76
C GLU A 105 2.63 5.79 16.97
N LEU A 106 1.73 5.14 16.24
CA LEU A 106 1.51 3.70 16.35
C LEU A 106 2.77 2.90 16.03
N PHE A 107 3.49 3.28 14.97
CA PHE A 107 4.61 2.49 14.48
C PHE A 107 5.94 2.81 15.17
N TRP A 108 6.27 4.09 15.30
CA TRP A 108 7.56 4.53 15.84
C TRP A 108 7.55 4.66 17.37
N GLU A 109 6.48 5.20 17.97
CA GLU A 109 6.43 5.43 19.41
C GLU A 109 5.89 4.22 20.19
N ARG A 110 4.90 3.55 19.62
CA ARG A 110 4.26 2.37 20.24
C ARG A 110 4.76 1.03 19.68
N GLU A 111 5.75 1.07 18.79
CA GLU A 111 6.42 -0.08 18.18
C GLU A 111 5.44 -1.11 17.56
N ARG A 112 4.26 -0.67 17.08
CA ARG A 112 3.29 -1.57 16.47
C ARG A 112 3.78 -2.01 15.10
N THR A 113 3.58 -3.29 14.79
CA THR A 113 3.88 -3.83 13.45
C THR A 113 2.82 -3.38 12.45
N LEU A 114 3.18 -3.33 11.17
CA LEU A 114 2.22 -3.08 10.08
C LEU A 114 1.04 -4.05 10.14
N TRP A 115 1.30 -5.32 10.50
CA TRP A 115 0.27 -6.32 10.73
C TRP A 115 -0.72 -5.93 11.83
N TRP A 116 -0.22 -5.48 12.99
CA TRP A 116 -1.10 -5.07 14.09
C TRP A 116 -1.90 -3.81 13.78
N ILE A 117 -1.31 -2.86 13.05
CA ILE A 117 -2.03 -1.69 12.53
C ILE A 117 -3.16 -2.13 11.59
N GLY A 118 -2.89 -3.11 10.72
CA GLY A 118 -3.89 -3.74 9.87
C GLY A 118 -5.04 -4.36 10.67
N VAL A 119 -4.73 -5.09 11.75
CA VAL A 119 -5.75 -5.65 12.67
C VAL A 119 -6.61 -4.56 13.31
N MET A 120 -6.01 -3.47 13.78
CA MET A 120 -6.76 -2.36 14.40
C MET A 120 -7.70 -1.66 13.41
N ALA A 121 -7.27 -1.50 12.16
CA ALA A 121 -8.06 -0.87 11.10
C ALA A 121 -9.01 -1.85 10.38
N GLY A 122 -8.87 -3.16 10.60
CA GLY A 122 -9.65 -4.20 9.92
C GLY A 122 -9.30 -4.34 8.43
N ILE A 123 -8.03 -4.21 8.07
CA ILE A 123 -7.51 -4.22 6.69
C ILE A 123 -6.23 -5.07 6.56
N HIS A 124 -5.88 -5.43 5.32
CA HIS A 124 -4.66 -6.19 5.05
C HIS A 124 -3.38 -5.34 5.25
N PRO A 125 -2.28 -5.91 5.78
CA PRO A 125 -1.05 -5.15 6.07
C PRO A 125 -0.43 -4.47 4.85
N SER A 126 -0.63 -5.00 3.64
CA SER A 126 -0.16 -4.35 2.40
C SER A 126 -0.77 -2.96 2.19
N LEU A 127 -2.03 -2.76 2.58
CA LEU A 127 -2.64 -1.43 2.53
C LEU A 127 -2.06 -0.50 3.59
N VAL A 128 -1.67 -1.03 4.76
CA VAL A 128 -0.92 -0.25 5.76
C VAL A 128 0.43 0.19 5.18
N THR A 129 1.17 -0.71 4.55
CA THR A 129 2.44 -0.37 3.87
C THR A 129 2.22 0.75 2.85
N TYR A 130 1.16 0.67 2.05
CA TYR A 130 0.81 1.69 1.08
C TYR A 130 0.50 3.05 1.74
N TRP A 131 -0.21 3.08 2.86
CA TRP A 131 -0.46 4.33 3.60
C TRP A 131 0.82 4.97 4.14
N PHE A 132 1.79 4.16 4.60
CA PHE A 132 3.09 4.66 5.04
C PHE A 132 3.86 5.29 3.89
N TYR A 133 3.79 4.68 2.71
CA TYR A 133 4.32 5.24 1.47
C TYR A 133 3.66 6.57 1.10
N GLU A 134 2.33 6.63 1.09
CA GLU A 134 1.60 7.85 0.75
C GLU A 134 1.87 9.04 1.69
N ASP A 135 2.16 8.76 2.97
CA ASP A 135 2.47 9.78 3.97
C ASP A 135 3.97 10.05 4.16
N ASP A 136 4.81 9.42 3.34
CA ASP A 136 6.27 9.49 3.45
C ASP A 136 6.77 9.20 4.88
N ILE A 137 6.19 8.16 5.49
CA ILE A 137 6.58 7.68 6.82
C ILE A 137 7.58 6.54 6.62
N PRO A 138 8.87 6.69 7.01
CA PRO A 138 9.86 5.65 6.80
C PRO A 138 9.50 4.37 7.54
N LEU A 139 9.90 3.24 6.97
CA LEU A 139 9.80 1.93 7.60
C LEU A 139 11.09 1.58 8.35
N MET A 140 11.00 0.62 9.24
CA MET A 140 12.19 0.03 9.88
C MET A 140 12.72 -1.11 9.01
N GLU A 141 14.03 -1.35 9.01
CA GLU A 141 14.65 -2.46 8.26
C GLU A 141 13.97 -3.82 8.46
N ARG A 142 13.49 -4.11 9.68
CA ARG A 142 12.77 -5.36 10.02
C ARG A 142 11.50 -5.61 9.19
N ASN A 143 11.02 -4.61 8.45
CA ASN A 143 9.85 -4.70 7.61
C ASN A 143 10.17 -5.14 6.18
N PHE A 144 11.44 -5.30 5.83
CA PHE A 144 11.91 -5.75 4.52
C PHE A 144 12.41 -7.19 4.60
N SER A 145 12.41 -7.89 3.46
CA SER A 145 13.06 -9.20 3.35
C SER A 145 14.58 -9.04 3.35
N GLU A 146 15.31 -10.13 3.59
CA GLU A 146 16.79 -10.13 3.51
C GLU A 146 17.25 -9.68 2.11
N GLU A 147 16.64 -10.19 1.05
CA GLU A 147 16.96 -9.79 -0.34
C GLU A 147 16.73 -8.30 -0.62
N SER A 148 15.63 -7.73 -0.11
CA SER A 148 15.39 -6.29 -0.26
C SER A 148 16.39 -5.46 0.55
N LEU A 149 16.75 -5.90 1.76
CA LEU A 149 17.75 -5.22 2.57
C LEU A 149 19.14 -5.24 1.92
N GLU A 150 19.54 -6.36 1.30
CA GLU A 150 20.79 -6.44 0.55
C GLU A 150 20.85 -5.40 -0.58
N GLN A 151 19.76 -5.22 -1.32
CA GLN A 151 19.66 -4.20 -2.38
C GLN A 151 19.69 -2.77 -1.81
N ILE A 152 19.00 -2.53 -0.69
CA ILE A 152 18.95 -1.24 -0.01
C ILE A 152 20.34 -0.85 0.52
N HIS A 153 21.03 -1.76 1.21
CA HIS A 153 22.37 -1.51 1.74
C HIS A 153 23.38 -1.28 0.61
N ALA A 154 23.34 -2.08 -0.45
CA ALA A 154 24.22 -1.91 -1.61
C ALA A 154 24.04 -0.52 -2.29
N TYR A 155 22.79 -0.05 -2.36
CA TYR A 155 22.51 1.29 -2.89
C TYR A 155 23.05 2.40 -1.99
N GLN A 156 22.81 2.32 -0.68
CA GLN A 156 23.30 3.31 0.29
C GLN A 156 24.83 3.41 0.30
N GLU A 157 25.55 2.27 0.27
CA GLU A 157 27.01 2.25 0.16
C GLU A 157 27.50 2.93 -1.14
N SER A 158 26.77 2.76 -2.24
CA SER A 158 27.14 3.34 -3.54
C SER A 158 26.87 4.85 -3.63
N ASP A 159 25.85 5.34 -2.94
CA ASP A 159 25.48 6.76 -2.88
C ASP A 159 26.45 7.53 -1.97
N ASP A 160 26.78 6.96 -0.81
CA ASP A 160 27.79 7.49 0.10
C ASP A 160 29.17 7.65 -0.56
N MET A 161 29.54 6.74 -1.47
CA MET A 161 30.79 6.84 -2.23
C MET A 161 30.76 7.89 -3.35
N GLN A 162 29.58 8.30 -3.82
CA GLN A 162 29.42 9.32 -4.87
C GLN A 162 29.26 10.75 -4.30
N GLY A 163 28.93 10.87 -3.02
CA GLY A 163 28.82 12.14 -2.30
C GLY A 163 30.14 12.79 -1.84
N TYR A 164 31.30 12.19 -2.13
CA TYR A 164 32.64 12.70 -1.77
C TYR A 164 33.41 13.33 -2.94
#